data_AF-A0A2W6ESQ7-F1
#
_entry.id   AF-A0A2W6ESQ7-F1
#
_cell.length_a   1.000
_cell.length_b   1.000
_cell.length_c   1.000
_cell.angle_alpha   90.00
_cell.angle_beta   90.00
_cell.angle_gamma   90.00
#
_symmetry.space_group_name_H-M   'P 1'
#
loop_
_entity.id
_entity.type
_entity.pdbx_description
1 polymer ?
#
loop_
_entity_poly.entity_id
_entity_poly.type
_entity_poly.pdbx_seq_one_letter_code
_entity_poly.pdbx_strand_id
1 'polypeptide(L)'
;ERTVVITDRARTEVNAYLEARTDDAPALFVSFSPGRAGRRLSVRGAEAVCERLGATNQVTKLHPHRFRHTAGTIVQEELGDPRLTADYLGHHGLGSVAGYTEVSRSRRAEAGDALTRRGM
;
A
#
# COMPACT_ATOMS: atom_id res chain seq x y z
N GLU A 1 -14.11 -1.08 11.71
CA GLU A 1 -13.97 -1.84 10.44
C GLU A 1 -13.93 -0.84 9.30
N ARG A 2 -13.14 -1.08 8.24
CA ARG A 2 -13.06 -0.18 7.09
C ARG A 2 -12.98 -0.98 5.80
N THR A 3 -13.62 -0.49 4.75
CA THR A 3 -13.46 -1.03 3.40
C THR A 3 -12.23 -0.41 2.77
N VAL A 4 -11.44 -1.20 2.05
CA VAL A 4 -10.31 -0.72 1.26
C VAL A 4 -10.53 -1.06 -0.20
N VAL A 5 -10.22 -0.11 -1.08
CA VAL A 5 -10.19 -0.37 -2.52
C VAL A 5 -8.88 -1.08 -2.85
N ILE A 6 -8.97 -2.19 -3.58
CA ILE A 6 -7.82 -2.90 -4.12
C ILE A 6 -7.82 -2.74 -5.64
N THR A 7 -6.63 -2.74 -6.24
CA THR A 7 -6.49 -2.71 -7.69
C THR A 7 -6.94 -4.03 -8.32
N ASP A 8 -7.32 -4.00 -9.59
CA ASP A 8 -7.67 -5.22 -10.33
C ASP A 8 -6.51 -6.22 -10.35
N ARG A 9 -5.27 -5.73 -10.44
CA ARG A 9 -4.08 -6.57 -10.31
C ARG A 9 -4.04 -7.28 -8.96
N ALA A 10 -4.23 -6.58 -7.84
CA ALA A 10 -4.23 -7.21 -6.52
C ALA A 10 -5.36 -8.24 -6.38
N ARG A 11 -6.54 -7.95 -6.92
CA ARG A 11 -7.66 -8.89 -6.96
C ARG A 11 -7.30 -10.17 -7.73
N THR A 12 -6.73 -10.04 -8.93
CA THR A 12 -6.31 -11.18 -9.76
C THR A 12 -5.30 -12.05 -9.05
N GLU A 13 -4.25 -11.47 -8.46
CA GLU A 13 -3.21 -12.23 -7.75
C GLU A 13 -3.75 -12.92 -6.49
N VAL A 14 -4.66 -12.27 -5.76
CA VAL A 14 -5.32 -12.88 -4.60
C VAL A 14 -6.21 -14.06 -5.02
N ASN A 15 -6.95 -13.94 -6.13
CA ASN A 15 -7.77 -15.03 -6.65
C ASN A 15 -6.92 -16.22 -7.09
N ALA A 16 -5.84 -15.97 -7.85
CA ALA A 16 -4.90 -17.03 -8.26
C ALA A 16 -4.28 -17.73 -7.04
N TYR A 17 -3.95 -16.97 -6.00
CA TYR A 17 -3.49 -17.54 -4.73
C TYR A 17 -4.55 -18.42 -4.06
N LEU A 18 -5.82 -17.99 -4.03
CA LEU A 18 -6.92 -18.76 -3.45
C LEU A 18 -7.21 -20.04 -4.24
N GLU A 19 -7.15 -20.00 -5.58
CA GLU A 19 -7.33 -21.17 -6.46
C GLU A 19 -6.22 -22.21 -6.26
N ALA A 20 -5.01 -21.78 -5.96
CA ALA A 20 -3.88 -22.68 -5.68
C ALA A 20 -3.90 -23.26 -4.25
N ARG A 21 -4.76 -22.79 -3.35
CA ARG A 21 -4.85 -23.31 -1.98
C ARG A 21 -5.54 -24.67 -1.96
N THR A 22 -4.98 -25.56 -1.15
CA THR A 22 -5.49 -26.93 -0.95
C THR A 22 -5.98 -27.17 0.48
N ASP A 23 -5.99 -26.10 1.30
CA ASP A 23 -6.40 -26.13 2.70
C ASP A 23 -7.80 -25.52 2.88
N ASP A 24 -8.43 -25.79 4.02
CA ASP A 24 -9.77 -25.32 4.39
C ASP A 24 -9.76 -24.13 5.37
N ALA A 25 -8.61 -23.48 5.57
CA ALA A 25 -8.49 -22.48 6.62
C ALA A 25 -9.28 -21.19 6.28
N PRO A 26 -10.03 -20.63 7.25
CA PRO A 26 -10.85 -19.43 7.02
C PRO A 26 -10.05 -18.13 6.90
N ALA A 27 -8.74 -18.15 7.15
CA ALA A 27 -7.89 -16.97 7.00
C ALA A 27 -7.61 -16.71 5.52
N LEU A 28 -7.62 -15.44 5.09
CA LEU A 28 -7.26 -15.07 3.72
C LEU A 28 -5.85 -15.56 3.39
N PHE A 29 -4.84 -15.21 4.19
CA PHE A 29 -3.47 -15.67 4.02
C PHE A 29 -3.06 -16.68 5.09
N VAL A 30 -2.47 -17.80 4.64
CA VAL A 30 -1.93 -18.87 5.48
C VAL A 30 -0.41 -18.98 5.38
N SER A 31 0.20 -19.63 6.36
CA SER A 31 1.62 -19.98 6.33
C SER A 31 1.84 -21.28 5.55
N PHE A 32 2.95 -21.33 4.82
CA PHE A 32 3.47 -22.55 4.17
C PHE A 32 4.73 -23.08 4.86
N SER A 33 5.14 -22.48 5.96
CA SER A 33 6.35 -22.89 6.68
C SER A 33 6.11 -24.25 7.36
N PRO A 34 7.12 -25.15 7.38
CA PRO A 34 7.03 -26.40 8.13
C PRO A 34 6.59 -26.16 9.58
N GLY A 35 5.64 -26.98 10.06
CA GLY A 35 5.07 -26.86 11.42
C GLY A 35 4.02 -25.76 11.61
N ARG A 36 3.76 -24.92 10.59
CA ARG A 36 2.72 -23.87 10.61
C ARG A 36 1.83 -23.89 9.36
N ALA A 37 2.01 -24.87 8.48
CA ALA A 37 1.24 -25.04 7.26
C ALA A 37 -0.28 -24.97 7.52
N GLY A 38 -1.00 -24.21 6.70
CA GLY A 38 -2.47 -24.04 6.80
C GLY A 38 -2.92 -23.13 7.96
N ARG A 39 -2.03 -22.70 8.86
CA ARG A 39 -2.37 -21.74 9.91
C ARG A 39 -2.37 -20.32 9.37
N ARG A 40 -3.18 -19.43 9.94
CA ARG A 40 -3.17 -17.98 9.66
C ARG A 40 -1.73 -17.43 9.65
N LEU A 41 -1.39 -16.70 8.59
CA LEU A 41 -0.11 -16.01 8.49
C LEU A 41 0.04 -15.01 9.65
N SER A 42 1.13 -15.12 10.40
CA SER A 42 1.43 -14.18 11.49
C SER A 42 2.07 -12.90 10.95
N VAL A 43 2.07 -11.84 11.77
CA VAL A 43 2.79 -10.58 11.46
C VAL A 43 4.25 -10.86 11.12
N ARG A 44 4.96 -11.61 11.97
CA ARG A 44 6.35 -12.03 11.71
C ARG A 44 6.49 -12.84 10.41
N GLY A 45 5.48 -13.66 10.07
CA GLY A 45 5.46 -14.39 8.80
C GLY A 45 5.35 -13.46 7.59
N ALA A 46 4.49 -12.45 7.66
CA ALA A 46 4.36 -11.43 6.61
C ALA A 46 5.64 -10.58 6.47
N GLU A 47 6.29 -10.23 7.59
CA GLU A 47 7.60 -9.57 7.59
C GLU A 47 8.66 -10.43 6.90
N ALA A 48 8.74 -11.72 7.25
CA ALA A 48 9.68 -12.67 6.63
C ALA A 48 9.42 -12.84 5.12
N VAL A 49 8.16 -12.79 4.67
CA VAL A 49 7.83 -12.77 3.24
C VAL A 49 8.39 -11.51 2.57
N CYS A 50 8.23 -10.33 3.17
CA CYS A 50 8.80 -9.08 2.66
C CYS A 50 10.33 -9.12 2.61
N GLU A 51 10.98 -9.64 3.65
CA GLU A 51 12.43 -9.79 3.71
C GLU A 51 12.94 -10.73 2.61
N ARG A 52 12.27 -11.87 2.41
CA ARG A 52 12.62 -12.81 1.34
C ARG A 52 12.45 -12.18 -0.04
N LEU A 53 11.36 -11.46 -0.27
CA LEU A 53 11.14 -10.71 -1.50
C LEU A 53 12.25 -9.67 -1.72
N GLY A 54 12.66 -8.96 -0.67
CA GLY A 54 13.76 -8.01 -0.74
C GLY A 54 15.07 -8.67 -1.12
N ALA A 55 15.42 -9.79 -0.47
CA ALA A 55 16.63 -10.55 -0.77
C ALA A 55 16.67 -11.05 -2.22
N THR A 56 15.57 -11.64 -2.72
CA THR A 56 15.49 -12.15 -4.10
C THR A 56 15.57 -11.05 -5.14
N ASN A 57 15.11 -9.83 -4.84
CA ASN A 57 15.10 -8.69 -5.75
C ASN A 57 16.22 -7.68 -5.47
N GLN A 58 17.21 -8.02 -4.63
CA GLN A 58 18.32 -7.14 -4.24
C GLN A 58 17.88 -5.80 -3.62
N VAL A 59 16.70 -5.77 -2.99
CA VAL A 59 16.16 -4.61 -2.27
C VAL A 59 16.49 -4.75 -0.79
N THR A 60 17.35 -3.86 -0.29
CA THR A 60 17.72 -3.83 1.13
C THR A 60 16.59 -3.28 2.00
N LYS A 61 16.41 -3.86 3.19
CA LYS A 61 15.45 -3.39 4.21
C LYS A 61 14.02 -3.27 3.67
N LEU A 62 13.54 -4.28 2.95
CA LEU A 62 12.16 -4.33 2.49
C LEU A 62 11.26 -4.86 3.61
N HIS A 63 10.36 -4.01 4.10
CA HIS A 63 9.43 -4.32 5.18
C HIS A 63 8.04 -3.73 4.89
N PRO A 64 6.95 -4.23 5.50
CA PRO A 64 5.58 -3.80 5.18
C PRO A 64 5.36 -2.28 5.16
N HIS A 65 5.99 -1.55 6.10
CA HIS A 65 5.87 -0.09 6.14
C HIS A 65 6.40 0.61 4.88
N ARG A 66 7.38 0.03 4.16
CA ARG A 66 7.90 0.63 2.93
C ARG A 66 6.89 0.56 1.80
N PHE A 67 6.21 -0.57 1.64
CA PHE A 67 5.10 -0.67 0.68
C PHE A 67 4.02 0.36 0.98
N ARG A 68 3.65 0.51 2.25
CA ARG A 68 2.67 1.50 2.69
C ARG A 68 3.13 2.93 2.37
N HIS A 69 4.39 3.25 2.63
CA HIS A 69 4.96 4.56 2.33
C HIS A 69 4.96 4.84 0.83
N THR A 70 5.48 3.91 0.02
CA THR A 70 5.49 4.03 -1.44
C THR A 70 4.08 4.21 -1.99
N ALA A 71 3.10 3.45 -1.51
CA ALA A 71 1.72 3.60 -1.95
C ALA A 71 1.11 4.95 -1.54
N GLY A 72 1.40 5.44 -0.33
CA GLY A 72 0.98 6.77 0.11
C GLY A 72 1.58 7.90 -0.73
N THR A 73 2.88 7.80 -1.06
CA THR A 73 3.56 8.73 -1.98
C THR A 73 2.90 8.74 -3.35
N ILE A 74 2.67 7.56 -3.96
CA ILE A 74 2.04 7.47 -5.28
C ILE A 74 0.65 8.10 -5.27
N VAL A 75 -0.20 7.77 -4.30
CA VAL A 75 -1.56 8.36 -4.23
C VAL A 75 -1.50 9.88 -4.09
N GLN A 76 -0.58 10.39 -3.27
CA GLN A 76 -0.42 11.83 -3.09
C GLN A 76 0.15 12.53 -4.33
N GLU A 77 1.08 11.89 -5.04
CA GLU A 77 1.70 12.41 -6.27
C GLU A 77 0.72 12.43 -7.45
N GLU A 78 -0.12 11.40 -7.58
CA GLU A 78 -1.09 11.28 -8.66
C GLU A 78 -2.36 12.11 -8.43
N LEU A 79 -2.91 12.10 -7.21
CA LEU A 79 -4.22 12.72 -6.93
C LEU A 79 -4.12 14.07 -6.24
N GLY A 80 -3.02 14.32 -5.51
CA GLY A 80 -2.77 15.59 -4.84
C GLY A 80 -3.67 15.93 -3.65
N ASP A 81 -4.62 15.07 -3.29
CA ASP A 81 -5.53 15.27 -2.16
C ASP A 81 -5.04 14.54 -0.89
N PRO A 82 -4.62 15.28 0.16
CA PRO A 82 -4.20 14.70 1.43
C PRO A 82 -5.28 13.87 2.13
N ARG A 83 -6.57 14.17 1.94
CA ARG A 83 -7.68 13.39 2.51
C ARG A 83 -7.81 12.05 1.82
N LEU A 84 -7.69 12.01 0.50
CA LEU A 84 -7.67 10.74 -0.24
C LEU A 84 -6.46 9.89 0.15
N THR A 85 -5.29 10.50 0.29
CA THR A 85 -4.09 9.81 0.79
C THR A 85 -4.30 9.26 2.20
N ALA A 86 -4.89 10.05 3.11
CA ALA A 86 -5.19 9.62 4.47
C ALA A 86 -6.21 8.48 4.50
N ASP A 87 -7.27 8.56 3.70
CA ASP A 87 -8.30 7.52 3.60
C ASP A 87 -7.75 6.21 3.01
N TYR A 88 -6.93 6.29 1.96
CA TYR A 88 -6.26 5.13 1.36
C TYR A 88 -5.36 4.41 2.37
N LEU A 89 -4.56 5.17 3.13
CA LEU A 89 -3.78 4.61 4.24
C LEU A 89 -4.70 4.20 5.41
N GLY A 90 -5.90 4.79 5.47
CA GLY A 90 -6.89 4.77 6.54
C GLY A 90 -6.32 5.24 7.87
N HIS A 91 -5.77 6.45 7.81
CA HIS A 91 -5.46 7.29 8.93
C HIS A 91 -6.67 8.19 9.25
N HIS A 92 -7.00 8.34 10.53
CA HIS A 92 -8.15 9.16 10.95
C HIS A 92 -7.90 10.68 10.87
N GLY A 93 -6.66 11.11 10.59
CA GLY A 93 -6.30 12.53 10.55
C GLY A 93 -5.10 12.82 9.67
N LEU A 94 -5.00 14.08 9.24
CA LEU A 94 -4.03 14.52 8.23
C LEU A 94 -2.59 14.64 8.75
N GLY A 95 -2.39 14.70 10.07
CA GLY A 95 -1.04 14.84 10.64
C GLY A 95 -0.08 13.72 10.21
N SER A 96 -0.61 12.51 10.01
CA SER A 96 0.13 11.33 9.57
C SER A 96 0.47 11.30 8.06
N VAL A 97 -0.12 12.20 7.26
CA VAL A 97 0.18 12.32 5.82
C VAL A 97 1.00 13.55 5.47
N ALA A 98 1.34 14.38 6.44
CA ALA A 98 2.13 15.61 6.24
C ALA A 98 3.45 15.35 5.49
N GLY A 99 4.10 14.20 5.75
CA GLY A 99 5.33 13.78 5.08
C GLY A 99 5.17 13.49 3.58
N TYR A 100 3.96 13.23 3.09
CA TYR A 100 3.70 13.04 1.66
C TYR A 100 3.30 14.34 0.96
N THR A 101 2.88 15.37 1.71
CA THR A 101 2.26 16.59 1.17
C THR A 101 3.24 17.72 0.89
N GLU A 102 4.55 17.44 0.83
CA GLU A 102 5.53 18.48 0.52
C GLU A 102 5.24 19.06 -0.86
N VAL A 103 4.97 20.37 -0.90
CA VAL A 103 4.61 21.04 -2.14
C VAL A 103 5.89 21.27 -2.96
N SER A 104 6.01 20.56 -4.09
CA SER A 104 7.10 20.77 -5.05
C SER A 104 6.98 22.13 -5.76
N ARG A 105 8.06 22.59 -6.41
CA ARG A 105 7.99 23.81 -7.25
C ARG A 105 7.01 23.65 -8.42
N SER A 106 6.95 22.47 -9.03
CA SER A 106 6.01 22.16 -10.13
C SER A 106 4.57 22.38 -9.70
N ARG A 107 4.18 21.82 -8.55
CA ARG A 107 2.82 21.96 -8.00
C ARG A 107 2.42 23.41 -7.71
N ARG A 108 3.37 24.25 -7.28
CA ARG A 108 3.11 25.70 -7.11
C ARG A 108 2.87 26.39 -8.45
N ALA A 109 3.64 26.04 -9.48
CA ALA A 109 3.45 26.59 -10.82
C ALA A 109 2.09 26.17 -11.42
N GLU A 110 1.74 24.88 -11.35
CA GLU A 110 0.44 24.37 -11.81
C GLU A 110 -0.74 25.06 -11.12
N ALA A 111 -0.63 25.36 -9.83
CA ALA A 111 -1.65 26.11 -9.10
C ALA A 111 -1.79 27.55 -9.63
N GLY A 112 -0.67 28.23 -9.91
CA GLY A 112 -0.68 29.57 -10.53
C GLY A 112 -1.31 29.57 -11.92
N ASP A 113 -0.98 28.57 -12.75
CA ASP A 113 -1.56 28.40 -14.08
C ASP A 113 -3.08 28.13 -14.00
N ALA A 114 -3.51 27.33 -13.02
CA ALA A 114 -4.92 27.03 -12.81
C ALA A 114 -5.72 28.27 -12.37
N LEU A 115 -5.15 29.13 -11.52
CA LEU A 115 -5.74 30.40 -11.12
C LEU A 115 -5.85 31.35 -12.32
N THR A 116 -4.76 31.47 -13.09
CA THR A 116 -4.73 32.29 -14.31
C THR A 116 -5.81 31.85 -15.31
N ARG A 117 -5.94 30.53 -15.56
CA ARG A 117 -7.00 29.98 -16.43
C ARG A 117 -8.42 30.29 -15.94
N ARG A 118 -8.60 30.53 -14.65
CA ARG A 118 -9.89 30.88 -14.03
C ARG A 118 -10.10 32.40 -13.94
N GLY A 119 -9.18 33.20 -14.47
CA GLY A 119 -9.26 34.66 -14.44
C GLY A 119 -9.06 35.25 -13.04
N MET A 120 -8.35 34.54 -12.16
CA MET A 120 -7.89 35.05 -10.88
C MET A 120 -6.50 35.66 -10.99
#